data_AF-A0A7S3HXZ2-F1
#
_entry.id   AF-A0A7S3HXZ2-F1
#
_cell.length_a   1.000
_cell.length_b   1.000
_cell.length_c   1.000
_cell.angle_alpha   90.00
_cell.angle_beta   90.00
_cell.angle_gamma   90.00
#
_symmetry.space_group_name_H-M   'P 1'
#
loop_
_entity.id
_entity.type
_entity.pdbx_description
1 polymer ?
#
loop_
_entity_poly.entity_id
_entity_poly.type
_entity_poly.pdbx_seq_one_letter_code
_entity_poly.pdbx_strand_id
1 'polypeptide(L)'
;YGDRGSPPKIGGGDVLVFTIEILKIKGGRKPASRCDVKTFNQCSDKEKSYLEKKNKLGKSEIDDEITRLTGLSGKSMSPTQAAWISQRVQLLNKLKQELQ
;
A
#
# COMPACT_ATOMS: atom_id res chain seq x y z
N TYR A 1 19.57 25.54 9.91
CA TYR A 1 20.03 24.15 9.75
C TYR A 1 20.58 24.01 8.34
N GLY A 2 21.86 23.73 8.22
CA GLY A 2 22.65 23.69 6.98
C GLY A 2 24.09 23.39 7.38
N ASP A 3 24.86 22.76 6.50
CA ASP A 3 26.13 22.03 6.71
C ASP A 3 27.24 22.68 7.58
N ARG A 4 27.06 23.90 8.10
CA ARG A 4 27.80 24.46 9.23
C ARG A 4 26.88 25.37 10.05
N GLY A 5 26.57 25.00 11.29
CA GLY A 5 25.90 25.89 12.23
C GLY A 5 25.54 25.18 13.52
N SER A 6 26.12 25.64 14.64
CA SER A 6 25.78 25.18 15.99
C SER A 6 24.27 25.11 16.17
N PRO A 7 23.71 23.98 16.67
CA PRO A 7 22.29 23.87 16.92
C PRO A 7 21.86 24.96 17.93
N PRO A 8 20.78 25.72 17.66
CA PRO A 8 20.23 26.59 18.68
C PRO A 8 19.73 25.75 19.87
N LYS A 9 20.01 26.20 21.11
CA LYS A 9 19.46 25.56 22.32
C LYS A 9 17.95 25.83 22.36
N ILE A 10 17.15 24.89 21.88
CA ILE A 10 15.69 24.93 21.94
C ILE A 10 15.27 24.59 23.37
N GLY A 11 14.57 25.49 24.05
CA GLY A 11 14.04 25.27 25.39
C GLY A 11 12.80 24.39 25.38
N GLY A 12 12.50 23.73 26.49
CA GLY A 12 11.23 23.02 26.66
C GLY A 12 10.06 24.01 26.63
N GLY A 13 9.19 23.91 25.62
CA GLY A 13 8.06 24.82 25.38
C GLY A 13 8.12 25.60 24.06
N ASP A 14 9.25 25.55 23.36
CA ASP A 14 9.42 26.25 22.08
C ASP A 14 8.78 25.49 20.92
N VAL A 15 8.06 26.22 20.05
CA VAL A 15 7.40 25.67 18.85
C VAL A 15 8.41 25.55 17.71
N LEU A 16 8.58 24.34 17.20
CA LEU A 16 9.40 24.07 16.02
C LEU A 16 8.53 24.02 14.77
N VAL A 17 8.63 25.03 13.92
CA VAL A 17 7.99 25.06 12.60
C VAL A 17 9.03 24.64 11.56
N PHE A 18 8.84 23.46 10.97
CA PHE A 18 9.65 22.98 9.85
C PHE A 18 8.85 23.12 8.55
N THR A 19 9.33 23.98 7.65
CA THR A 19 8.83 24.02 6.26
C THR A 19 9.68 23.06 5.44
N ILE A 20 9.08 21.93 5.05
CA ILE A 20 9.74 20.93 4.22
C ILE A 20 9.28 21.13 2.77
N GLU A 21 10.22 21.37 1.87
CA GLU A 21 9.96 21.41 0.43
C GLU A 21 10.47 20.13 -0.23
N ILE A 22 9.56 19.36 -0.85
CA ILE A 22 9.89 18.10 -1.52
C ILE A 22 10.38 18.41 -2.94
N LEU A 23 11.70 18.49 -3.13
CA LEU A 23 12.31 18.83 -4.43
C LEU A 23 12.06 17.76 -5.52
N LYS A 24 12.20 16.47 -5.19
CA LYS A 24 12.01 15.37 -6.15
C LYS A 24 11.89 14.02 -5.43
N ILE A 25 10.94 13.20 -5.85
CA ILE A 25 10.87 11.79 -5.44
C ILE A 25 11.97 11.01 -6.20
N LYS A 26 13.06 10.65 -5.52
CA LYS A 26 14.19 9.85 -6.07
C LYS A 26 13.92 8.33 -6.02
N GLY A 27 12.70 7.91 -6.30
CA GLY A 27 12.29 6.50 -6.32
C GLY A 27 11.44 6.20 -7.55
N GLY A 28 11.47 4.95 -8.03
CA GLY A 28 10.57 4.50 -9.08
C GLY A 28 9.12 4.73 -8.67
N ARG A 29 8.35 5.45 -9.48
CA ARG A 29 6.92 5.63 -9.24
C ARG A 29 6.23 4.29 -9.50
N LYS A 30 5.87 3.57 -8.44
CA LYS A 30 4.99 2.40 -8.58
C LYS A 30 3.57 2.94 -8.82
N PRO A 31 2.93 2.64 -9.96
CA PRO A 31 1.54 3.04 -10.17
C PRO A 31 0.70 2.49 -9.01
N ALA A 32 -0.08 3.36 -8.38
CA ALA A 32 -1.19 2.88 -7.55
C ALA A 32 -2.10 2.05 -8.45
N SER A 33 -2.49 0.85 -8.02
CA SER A 33 -3.35 -0.03 -8.83
C SER A 33 -4.66 0.69 -9.10
N ARG A 34 -4.88 1.05 -10.38
CA ARG A 34 -6.12 1.67 -10.89
C ARG A 34 -7.21 0.64 -11.17
N CYS A 35 -6.95 -0.62 -10.86
CA CYS A 35 -7.86 -1.73 -11.06
C CYS A 35 -9.19 -1.50 -10.34
N ASP A 36 -10.27 -1.52 -11.11
CA ASP A 36 -11.65 -1.61 -10.65
C ASP A 36 -12.00 -3.08 -10.44
N VAL A 37 -12.35 -3.44 -9.20
CA VAL A 37 -12.58 -4.84 -8.80
C VAL A 37 -13.96 -5.39 -9.19
N LYS A 38 -14.89 -4.52 -9.60
CA LYS A 38 -16.21 -4.89 -10.13
C LYS A 38 -16.15 -5.09 -11.64
N THR A 39 -15.59 -4.11 -12.35
CA THR A 39 -15.60 -4.07 -13.83
C THR A 39 -14.34 -4.64 -14.46
N PHE A 40 -13.30 -4.89 -13.66
CA PHE A 40 -11.97 -5.31 -14.12
C PHE A 40 -11.27 -4.28 -15.03
N ASN A 41 -11.78 -3.04 -15.05
CA ASN A 41 -11.20 -1.96 -15.82
C ASN A 41 -9.84 -1.53 -15.25
N GLN A 42 -8.90 -1.27 -16.15
CA GLN A 42 -7.52 -0.86 -15.81
C GLN A 42 -6.77 -1.84 -14.88
N CYS A 43 -7.21 -3.10 -14.81
CA CYS A 43 -6.49 -4.19 -14.16
C CYS A 43 -5.51 -4.83 -15.13
N SER A 44 -4.31 -5.16 -14.65
CA SER A 44 -3.39 -6.05 -15.35
C SER A 44 -3.93 -7.49 -15.40
N ASP A 45 -3.45 -8.32 -16.34
CA ASP A 45 -3.90 -9.72 -16.48
C ASP A 45 -3.70 -10.53 -15.20
N LYS A 46 -2.63 -10.23 -14.47
CA LYS A 46 -2.34 -10.84 -13.17
C LYS A 46 -3.39 -10.48 -12.12
N GLU A 47 -3.85 -9.23 -12.10
CA GLU A 47 -4.90 -8.77 -11.19
C GLU A 47 -6.26 -9.36 -11.58
N LYS A 48 -6.58 -9.40 -12.88
CA LYS A 48 -7.82 -10.01 -13.39
C LYS A 48 -7.94 -11.47 -13.00
N SER A 49 -6.94 -12.29 -13.35
CA SER A 49 -6.95 -13.72 -13.02
C SER A 49 -7.03 -14.01 -11.52
N TYR A 50 -6.52 -13.09 -10.69
CA TYR A 50 -6.63 -13.19 -9.23
C TYR A 50 -8.06 -12.85 -8.78
N LEU A 51 -8.60 -11.72 -9.24
CA LEU A 51 -9.93 -11.24 -8.89
C LEU A 51 -11.05 -12.17 -9.37
N GLU A 52 -10.95 -12.78 -10.55
CA GLU A 52 -11.92 -13.76 -11.07
C GLU A 52 -12.13 -14.95 -10.12
N LYS A 53 -11.08 -15.33 -9.39
CA LYS A 53 -11.15 -16.41 -8.39
C LYS A 53 -11.72 -15.91 -7.06
N LYS A 54 -11.49 -14.64 -6.74
CA LYS A 54 -11.83 -14.05 -5.45
C LYS A 54 -13.23 -13.42 -5.42
N ASN A 55 -13.76 -12.96 -6.55
CA ASN A 55 -15.13 -12.41 -6.61
C ASN A 55 -16.21 -13.46 -6.32
N LYS A 56 -15.87 -14.76 -6.48
CA LYS A 56 -16.76 -15.89 -6.20
C LYS A 56 -16.87 -16.21 -4.71
N LEU A 57 -15.98 -15.64 -3.90
CA LEU A 57 -15.92 -15.88 -2.47
C LEU A 57 -16.82 -14.89 -1.73
N GLY A 58 -17.36 -15.35 -0.60
CA GLY A 58 -18.10 -14.51 0.33
C GLY A 58 -17.19 -13.56 1.11
N LYS A 59 -17.80 -12.57 1.76
CA LYS A 59 -17.12 -11.56 2.58
C LYS A 59 -16.21 -12.16 3.66
N SER A 60 -16.67 -13.24 4.32
CA SER A 60 -15.89 -13.94 5.35
C SER A 60 -14.63 -14.60 4.78
N GLU A 61 -14.75 -15.28 3.64
CA GLU A 61 -13.61 -15.95 2.99
C GLU A 61 -12.57 -14.94 2.45
N ILE A 62 -13.04 -13.76 2.04
CA ILE A 62 -12.16 -12.66 1.67
C ILE A 62 -11.40 -12.13 2.89
N ASP A 63 -12.05 -12.02 4.04
CA ASP A 63 -11.40 -11.60 5.29
C ASP A 63 -10.34 -12.61 5.77
N ASP A 64 -10.61 -13.90 5.64
CA ASP A 64 -9.64 -14.95 5.94
C ASP A 64 -8.41 -14.84 5.04
N GLU A 65 -8.61 -14.60 3.74
CA GLU A 65 -7.53 -14.41 2.77
C GLU A 65 -6.72 -13.13 3.06
N ILE A 66 -7.37 -12.02 3.44
CA ILE A 66 -6.68 -10.78 3.85
C ILE A 66 -5.80 -11.05 5.07
N THR A 67 -6.33 -11.75 6.07
CA THR A 67 -5.61 -12.10 7.29
C THR A 67 -4.39 -12.96 6.97
N ARG A 68 -4.57 -13.99 6.14
CA ARG A 68 -3.48 -14.87 5.69
C ARG A 68 -2.39 -14.11 4.94
N LEU A 69 -2.76 -13.24 3.99
CA LEU A 69 -1.80 -12.45 3.22
C LEU A 69 -1.06 -11.42 4.07
N THR A 70 -1.73 -10.81 5.03
CA THR A 70 -1.13 -9.88 5.99
C THR A 70 -0.11 -10.60 6.87
N GLY A 71 -0.44 -11.79 7.38
CA GLY A 71 0.49 -12.63 8.14
C GLY A 71 1.69 -13.11 7.33
N LEU A 72 1.54 -13.29 6.01
CA LEU A 72 2.66 -13.59 5.12
C LEU A 72 3.55 -12.36 4.88
N SER A 73 2.99 -11.16 4.85
CA SER A 73 3.77 -9.93 4.57
C SER A 73 4.89 -9.66 5.58
N GLY A 74 4.76 -10.15 6.81
CA GLY A 74 5.79 -10.04 7.85
C GLY A 74 6.94 -11.07 7.74
N LYS A 75 6.88 -11.99 6.78
CA LYS A 75 7.92 -13.01 6.57
C LYS A 75 8.93 -12.56 5.50
N SER A 76 10.17 -13.04 5.63
CA SER A 76 11.22 -12.79 4.63
C SER A 76 10.83 -13.35 3.26
N MET A 77 10.89 -12.52 2.22
CA MET A 77 10.60 -12.89 0.83
C MET A 77 11.23 -11.90 -0.15
N SER A 78 11.18 -12.20 -1.45
CA SER A 78 11.68 -11.27 -2.47
C SER A 78 10.85 -9.97 -2.53
N PRO A 79 11.46 -8.84 -2.94
CA PRO A 79 10.76 -7.56 -3.09
C PRO A 79 9.53 -7.65 -4.02
N THR A 80 9.63 -8.44 -5.09
CA THR A 80 8.54 -8.66 -6.05
C THR A 80 7.37 -9.42 -5.42
N GLN A 81 7.65 -10.41 -4.57
CA GLN A 81 6.61 -11.16 -3.85
C GLN A 81 5.92 -10.28 -2.80
N ALA A 82 6.68 -9.52 -2.02
CA ALA A 82 6.14 -8.58 -1.05
C ALA A 82 5.23 -7.53 -1.73
N ALA A 83 5.73 -6.93 -2.81
CA ALA A 83 4.98 -5.99 -3.63
C ALA A 83 3.64 -6.56 -4.14
N TRP A 84 3.62 -7.85 -4.48
CA TRP A 84 2.43 -8.55 -4.93
C TRP A 84 1.46 -8.91 -3.79
N ILE A 85 1.97 -9.26 -2.61
CA ILE A 85 1.13 -9.45 -1.41
C ILE A 85 0.40 -8.16 -1.07
N SER A 86 1.11 -7.03 -1.00
CA SER A 86 0.50 -5.75 -0.69
C SER A 86 -0.57 -5.37 -1.72
N GLN A 87 -0.32 -5.62 -3.02
CA GLN A 87 -1.32 -5.39 -4.07
C GLN A 87 -2.55 -6.26 -3.89
N ARG A 88 -2.39 -7.56 -3.58
CA ARG A 88 -3.54 -8.45 -3.34
C ARG A 88 -4.37 -8.01 -2.15
N VAL A 89 -3.74 -7.63 -1.04
CA VAL A 89 -4.46 -7.12 0.13
C VAL A 89 -5.28 -5.87 -0.24
N GLN A 90 -4.74 -4.96 -1.05
CA GLN A 90 -5.49 -3.79 -1.53
C GLN A 90 -6.69 -4.17 -2.42
N LEU A 91 -6.50 -5.12 -3.34
CA LEU A 91 -7.58 -5.59 -4.22
C LEU A 91 -8.70 -6.27 -3.43
N LEU A 92 -8.35 -7.11 -2.45
CA LEU A 92 -9.33 -7.79 -1.60
C LEU A 92 -10.08 -6.81 -0.70
N ASN A 93 -9.42 -5.79 -0.15
CA ASN A 93 -10.08 -4.75 0.64
C ASN A 93 -11.10 -3.98 -0.20
N LYS A 94 -10.76 -3.63 -1.46
CA LYS A 94 -11.72 -3.03 -2.39
C LYS A 94 -12.88 -4.00 -2.65
N LEU A 95 -12.59 -5.26 -2.99
CA LEU A 95 -13.62 -6.26 -3.29
C LEU A 95 -14.57 -6.49 -2.10
N LYS A 96 -14.04 -6.50 -0.87
CA LYS A 96 -14.84 -6.60 0.36
C LYS A 96 -15.82 -5.43 0.51
N GLN A 97 -15.41 -4.21 0.16
CA GLN A 97 -16.27 -3.03 0.21
C GLN A 97 -17.40 -3.10 -0.83
N GLU A 98 -17.16 -3.77 -1.95
CA GLU A 98 -18.15 -3.94 -3.01
C GLU A 98 -19.18 -5.04 -2.73
N LEU A 99 -18.88 -5.95 -1.79
CA LEU A 99 -19.76 -7.03 -1.32
C LEU A 99 -20.63 -6.58 -0.12
N GLN A 100 -20.93 -5.28 -0.03
CA GLN A 100 -21.83 -4.72 0.98
C GLN A 100 -23.28 -5.18 0.79
#